data_AF-A0A2S6C8D5-F1
#
_entry.id   AF-A0A2S6C8D5-F1
#
_cell.length_a   1.000
_cell.length_b   1.000
_cell.length_c   1.000
_cell.angle_alpha   90.00
_cell.angle_beta   90.00
_cell.angle_gamma   90.00
#
_symmetry.space_group_name_H-M   'P 1'
#
loop_
_entity.id
_entity.type
_entity.pdbx_description
1 polymer ?
#
loop_
_entity_poly.entity_id
_entity_poly.type
_entity_poly.pdbx_seq_one_letter_code
_entity_poly.pdbx_strand_id
1 'polypeptide(L)'
;MAGSKTESPTSLNDLPAEMFEHVGKFLPARDLAVLRAVNRDSNSKILHHYVSETFSTVSILVCDINSIRAAADLVEHPVFGPAIRRVELCVDSIVCDDTMPSRRQRRHQGASEAIYEYCEVSPDLSKLEALNMERTNVSLEIGDYEDEKLFRQIWERLKALGTLGAVHLTDVRAASRSPLLYSKFQAAGGSAIQ
;
A
#
# COMPACT_ATOMS: atom_id res chain seq x y z
N MET A 1 -60.84 26.91 0.39
CA MET A 1 -60.17 25.62 0.65
C MET A 1 -58.84 25.63 -0.08
N ALA A 2 -57.74 25.89 0.64
CA ALA A 2 -56.40 25.90 0.05
C ALA A 2 -55.90 24.45 -0.01
N GLY A 3 -55.66 23.93 -1.21
CA GLY A 3 -55.12 22.59 -1.41
C GLY A 3 -53.67 22.54 -0.95
N SER A 4 -53.40 21.72 0.06
CA SER A 4 -52.04 21.42 0.51
C SER A 4 -51.31 20.69 -0.63
N LYS A 5 -50.31 21.34 -1.21
CA LYS A 5 -49.42 20.74 -2.20
C LYS A 5 -48.52 19.76 -1.46
N THR A 6 -48.80 18.47 -1.58
CA THR A 6 -47.99 17.41 -0.97
C THR A 6 -46.64 17.38 -1.67
N GLU A 7 -45.59 17.85 -0.99
CA GLU A 7 -44.22 17.73 -1.50
C GLU A 7 -43.85 16.25 -1.56
N SER A 8 -43.44 15.79 -2.74
CA SER A 8 -42.94 14.44 -2.91
C SER A 8 -41.62 14.28 -2.15
N PRO A 9 -41.42 13.18 -1.41
CA PRO A 9 -40.19 12.95 -0.65
C PRO A 9 -38.99 12.97 -1.60
N THR A 10 -38.00 13.80 -1.28
CA THR A 10 -36.74 13.86 -2.02
C THR A 10 -36.03 12.52 -1.91
N SER A 11 -35.68 11.91 -3.04
CA SER A 11 -34.94 10.66 -3.04
C SER A 11 -33.47 10.92 -2.71
N LEU A 12 -32.82 9.99 -2.01
CA LEU A 12 -31.38 10.05 -1.77
C LEU A 12 -30.58 10.17 -3.08
N ASN A 13 -31.09 9.56 -4.16
CA ASN A 13 -30.45 9.56 -5.46
C ASN A 13 -30.43 10.94 -6.14
N ASP A 14 -31.29 11.87 -5.70
CA ASP A 14 -31.40 13.25 -6.20
C ASP A 14 -30.36 14.18 -5.55
N LEU A 15 -29.58 13.69 -4.58
CA LEU A 15 -28.53 14.48 -3.96
C LEU A 15 -27.39 14.78 -4.96
N PRO A 16 -26.75 15.97 -4.82
CA PRO A 16 -25.56 16.32 -5.57
C PRO A 16 -24.39 15.35 -5.33
N ALA A 17 -23.50 15.20 -6.30
CA ALA A 17 -22.35 14.29 -6.23
C ALA A 17 -21.41 14.63 -5.05
N GLU A 18 -21.28 15.92 -4.75
CA GLU A 18 -20.47 16.48 -3.67
C GLU A 18 -20.89 15.96 -2.29
N MET A 19 -22.17 15.62 -2.11
CA MET A 19 -22.66 15.01 -0.87
C MET A 19 -22.17 13.56 -0.73
N PHE A 20 -22.17 12.80 -1.83
CA PHE A 20 -21.64 11.44 -1.84
C PHE A 20 -20.12 11.43 -1.67
N GLU A 21 -19.41 12.39 -2.25
CA GLU A 21 -17.98 12.61 -1.99
C GLU A 21 -17.71 12.83 -0.51
N HIS A 22 -18.45 13.75 0.11
CA HIS A 22 -18.26 14.08 1.51
C HIS A 22 -18.53 12.88 2.41
N VAL A 23 -19.61 12.13 2.15
CA VAL A 23 -19.91 10.89 2.88
C VAL A 23 -18.80 9.85 2.68
N GLY A 24 -18.31 9.69 1.45
CA GLY A 24 -17.24 8.73 1.13
C GLY A 24 -15.95 8.96 1.92
N LYS A 25 -15.61 10.21 2.21
CA LYS A 25 -14.43 10.57 3.01
C LYS A 25 -14.47 10.07 4.45
N PHE A 26 -15.66 10.01 5.04
CA PHE A 26 -15.85 9.60 6.44
C PHE A 26 -16.36 8.18 6.58
N LEU A 27 -16.71 7.51 5.49
CA LEU A 27 -17.26 6.16 5.51
C LEU A 27 -16.13 5.13 5.65
N PRO A 28 -16.11 4.31 6.72
CA PRO A 28 -15.18 3.21 6.84
C PRO A 28 -15.32 2.19 5.70
N ALA A 29 -14.21 1.60 5.26
CA ALA A 29 -14.20 0.60 4.19
C ALA A 29 -15.21 -0.55 4.41
N ARG A 30 -15.37 -1.00 5.66
CA ARG A 30 -16.30 -2.07 6.06
C ARG A 30 -17.77 -1.72 5.78
N ASP A 31 -18.12 -0.43 5.82
CA ASP A 31 -19.51 0.03 5.69
C ASP A 31 -19.93 0.18 4.23
N LEU A 32 -18.97 0.21 3.28
CA LEU A 32 -19.25 0.17 1.83
C LEU A 32 -20.03 -1.10 1.45
N ALA A 33 -19.69 -2.24 2.05
CA ALA A 33 -20.39 -3.49 1.78
C ALA A 33 -21.87 -3.44 2.22
N VAL A 34 -22.14 -2.80 3.36
CA VAL A 34 -23.50 -2.60 3.89
C VAL A 34 -24.26 -1.62 3.00
N LEU A 35 -23.63 -0.51 2.61
CA LEU A 35 -24.22 0.48 1.72
C LEU A 35 -24.64 -0.14 0.38
N ARG A 36 -23.81 -1.02 -0.19
CA ARG A 36 -24.14 -1.78 -1.41
C ARG A 36 -25.41 -2.61 -1.28
N ALA A 37 -25.69 -3.15 -0.09
CA ALA A 37 -26.90 -3.94 0.16
C ALA A 37 -28.16 -3.07 0.26
N VAL A 38 -28.03 -1.84 0.79
CA VAL A 38 -29.15 -0.92 1.00
C VAL A 38 -29.47 -0.11 -0.26
N ASN A 39 -28.46 0.47 -0.92
CA ASN A 39 -28.62 1.30 -2.11
C ASN A 39 -27.40 1.20 -3.03
N ARG A 40 -27.55 0.46 -4.14
CA ARG A 40 -26.48 0.21 -5.11
C ARG A 40 -26.02 1.46 -5.86
N ASP A 41 -26.93 2.40 -6.12
CA ASP A 41 -26.62 3.61 -6.89
C ASP A 41 -25.78 4.56 -6.03
N SER A 42 -26.21 4.78 -4.78
CA SER A 42 -25.46 5.55 -3.79
C SER A 42 -24.10 4.91 -3.50
N ASN A 43 -24.05 3.58 -3.39
CA ASN A 43 -22.79 2.87 -3.25
C ASN A 43 -21.86 3.09 -4.45
N SER A 44 -22.37 3.07 -5.69
CA SER A 44 -21.53 3.29 -6.87
C SER A 44 -20.92 4.69 -6.90
N LYS A 45 -21.71 5.72 -6.54
CA LYS A 45 -21.22 7.10 -6.41
C LYS A 45 -20.15 7.21 -5.33
N ILE A 46 -20.43 6.70 -4.13
CA ILE A 46 -19.49 6.76 -3.00
C ILE A 46 -18.21 5.97 -3.29
N LEU A 47 -18.35 4.76 -3.84
CA LEU A 47 -17.21 3.88 -4.13
C LEU A 47 -16.26 4.53 -5.13
N HIS A 48 -16.77 5.21 -6.16
CA HIS A 48 -15.93 5.90 -7.14
C HIS A 48 -15.00 6.93 -6.47
N HIS A 49 -15.56 7.76 -5.58
CA HIS A 49 -14.78 8.78 -4.87
C HIS A 49 -13.85 8.17 -3.82
N TYR A 50 -14.35 7.21 -3.04
CA TYR A 50 -13.55 6.48 -2.06
C TYR A 50 -12.32 5.82 -2.71
N VAL A 51 -12.53 5.20 -3.88
CA VAL A 51 -11.47 4.52 -4.62
C VAL A 51 -10.44 5.52 -5.15
N SER A 52 -10.90 6.62 -5.74
CA SER A 52 -10.01 7.67 -6.26
C SER A 52 -9.17 8.34 -5.18
N GLU A 53 -9.67 8.45 -3.95
CA GLU A 53 -8.95 9.11 -2.85
C GLU A 53 -7.99 8.14 -2.16
N THR A 54 -8.50 6.95 -1.79
CA THR A 54 -7.77 5.97 -0.97
C THR A 54 -6.72 5.20 -1.76
N PHE A 55 -6.99 4.87 -3.03
CA PHE A 55 -6.09 4.06 -3.86
C PHE A 55 -5.36 4.89 -4.92
N SER A 56 -5.30 6.21 -4.73
CA SER A 56 -4.50 7.11 -5.57
C SER A 56 -3.00 6.78 -5.51
N THR A 57 -2.54 6.22 -4.38
CA THR A 57 -1.14 5.90 -4.13
C THR A 57 -1.01 4.44 -3.73
N VAL A 58 -0.05 3.73 -4.33
CA VAL A 58 0.30 2.35 -3.96
C VAL A 58 1.74 2.32 -3.49
N SER A 59 1.95 1.87 -2.26
CA SER A 59 3.28 1.72 -1.67
C SER A 59 3.72 0.25 -1.76
N ILE A 60 4.92 0.02 -2.28
CA ILE A 60 5.50 -1.30 -2.54
C ILE A 60 6.79 -1.40 -1.73
N LEU A 61 6.83 -2.32 -0.77
CA LEU A 61 8.04 -2.68 -0.05
C LEU A 61 8.87 -3.63 -0.93
N VAL A 62 9.97 -3.11 -1.49
CA VAL A 62 10.75 -3.82 -2.52
C VAL A 62 11.41 -5.09 -1.99
N CYS A 63 11.64 -5.18 -0.67
CA CYS A 63 12.21 -6.37 -0.04
C CYS A 63 11.16 -7.41 0.41
N ASP A 64 9.87 -7.17 0.20
CA ASP A 64 8.79 -8.11 0.54
C ASP A 64 8.01 -8.54 -0.70
N ILE A 65 8.20 -9.79 -1.11
CA ILE A 65 7.48 -10.38 -2.25
C ILE A 65 5.95 -10.35 -2.09
N ASN A 66 5.43 -10.40 -0.85
CA ASN A 66 3.99 -10.31 -0.63
C ASN A 66 3.50 -8.89 -0.92
N SER A 67 4.30 -7.87 -0.60
CA SER A 67 4.00 -6.48 -0.96
C SER A 67 3.98 -6.29 -2.48
N ILE A 68 4.96 -6.85 -3.20
CA ILE A 68 5.00 -6.79 -4.67
C ILE A 68 3.78 -7.48 -5.29
N ARG A 69 3.43 -8.69 -4.82
CA ARG A 69 2.24 -9.42 -5.32
C ARG A 69 0.94 -8.67 -5.02
N ALA A 70 0.77 -8.16 -3.81
CA ALA A 70 -0.41 -7.38 -3.45
C ALA A 70 -0.55 -6.12 -4.33
N ALA A 71 0.57 -5.47 -4.66
CA ALA A 71 0.57 -4.34 -5.58
C ALA A 71 0.20 -4.77 -7.01
N ALA A 72 0.70 -5.91 -7.49
CA ALA A 72 0.30 -6.47 -8.79
C ALA A 72 -1.21 -6.74 -8.86
N ASP A 73 -1.75 -7.44 -7.86
CA ASP A 73 -3.19 -7.74 -7.77
C ASP A 73 -4.03 -6.45 -7.77
N LEU A 74 -3.58 -5.43 -7.04
CA LEU A 74 -4.27 -4.15 -6.94
C LEU A 74 -4.27 -3.39 -8.29
N VAL A 75 -3.14 -3.41 -9.01
CA VAL A 75 -2.98 -2.76 -10.32
C VAL A 75 -3.78 -3.48 -11.41
N GLU A 76 -3.92 -4.79 -11.32
CA GLU A 76 -4.74 -5.57 -12.26
C GLU A 76 -6.23 -5.46 -11.98
N HIS A 77 -6.62 -5.07 -10.76
CA HIS A 77 -8.02 -4.98 -10.39
C HIS A 77 -8.77 -3.94 -11.25
N PRO A 78 -9.90 -4.31 -11.89
CA PRO A 78 -10.59 -3.45 -12.86
C PRO A 78 -11.18 -2.17 -12.26
N VAL A 79 -11.41 -2.15 -10.94
CA VAL A 79 -11.94 -0.97 -10.23
C VAL A 79 -10.81 -0.14 -9.61
N PHE A 80 -9.76 -0.77 -9.09
CA PHE A 80 -8.74 -0.06 -8.30
C PHE A 80 -7.56 0.37 -9.16
N GLY A 81 -7.13 -0.48 -10.10
CA GLY A 81 -6.03 -0.18 -11.02
C GLY A 81 -6.16 1.18 -11.71
N PRO A 82 -7.31 1.50 -12.34
CA PRO A 82 -7.52 2.79 -12.99
C PRO A 82 -7.51 4.01 -12.05
N ALA A 83 -7.60 3.82 -10.74
CA ALA A 83 -7.58 4.89 -9.74
C ALA A 83 -6.16 5.20 -9.25
N ILE A 84 -5.20 4.30 -9.45
CA ILE A 84 -3.81 4.49 -9.05
C ILE A 84 -3.20 5.62 -9.89
N ARG A 85 -2.58 6.59 -9.22
CA ARG A 85 -1.91 7.76 -9.81
C ARG A 85 -0.42 7.82 -9.48
N ARG A 86 -0.04 7.24 -8.35
CA ARG A 86 1.32 7.31 -7.79
C ARG A 86 1.74 5.93 -7.29
N VAL A 87 2.99 5.57 -7.55
CA VAL A 87 3.63 4.40 -6.92
C VAL A 87 4.80 4.85 -6.08
N GLU A 88 4.84 4.35 -4.86
CA GLU A 88 5.92 4.57 -3.91
C GLU A 88 6.67 3.28 -3.72
N LEU A 89 7.98 3.33 -3.91
CA LEU A 89 8.89 2.23 -3.66
C LEU A 89 9.53 2.46 -2.32
N CYS A 90 9.07 1.70 -1.33
CA CYS A 90 9.64 1.67 0.00
C CYS A 90 10.82 0.69 -0.01
N VAL A 91 11.98 1.16 0.41
CA VAL A 91 13.15 0.31 0.64
C VAL A 91 13.40 0.39 2.12
N ASP A 92 13.11 -0.68 2.87
CA ASP A 92 13.57 -0.71 4.26
C ASP A 92 15.10 -0.68 4.22
N SER A 93 15.69 0.31 4.89
CA SER A 93 17.10 0.25 5.23
C SER A 93 17.26 -0.97 6.12
N ILE A 94 17.67 -2.09 5.51
CA ILE A 94 18.28 -3.18 6.25
C ILE A 94 19.45 -2.51 6.95
N VAL A 95 19.30 -2.26 8.25
CA VAL A 95 20.43 -2.00 9.12
C VAL A 95 21.21 -3.30 9.10
N CYS A 96 22.12 -3.43 8.12
CA CYS A 96 23.22 -4.33 8.23
C CYS A 96 24.00 -3.81 9.44
N ASP A 97 23.68 -4.34 10.61
CA ASP A 97 24.54 -4.21 11.77
C ASP A 97 25.86 -4.87 11.38
N ASP A 98 26.78 -4.09 10.80
CA ASP A 98 28.20 -4.43 10.75
C ASP A 98 28.78 -4.56 12.17
N THR A 99 27.97 -4.18 13.18
CA THR A 99 28.16 -4.40 14.61
C THR A 99 27.53 -5.70 15.15
N MET A 100 26.99 -6.60 14.33
CA MET A 100 26.63 -7.93 14.85
C MET A 100 27.93 -8.66 15.23
N PRO A 101 28.19 -8.88 16.54
CA PRO A 101 29.42 -9.54 16.94
C PRO A 101 29.42 -10.94 16.33
N SER A 102 30.59 -11.34 15.79
CA SER A 102 30.78 -12.66 15.19
C SER A 102 30.17 -13.76 16.07
N ARG A 103 29.61 -14.83 15.46
CA ARG A 103 28.97 -15.97 16.16
C ARG A 103 29.76 -16.54 17.36
N ARG A 104 31.07 -16.26 17.45
CA ARG A 104 31.92 -16.63 18.59
C ARG A 104 31.67 -15.79 19.86
N GLN A 105 31.23 -14.54 19.76
CA GLN A 105 31.02 -13.66 20.91
C GLN A 105 29.65 -13.87 21.58
N ARG A 106 28.65 -14.37 20.86
CA ARG A 106 27.29 -14.62 21.39
C ARG A 106 27.21 -15.78 22.40
N ARG A 107 28.25 -16.62 22.52
CA ARG A 107 28.24 -17.72 23.50
C ARG A 107 28.52 -17.28 24.95
N HIS A 108 28.91 -16.02 25.15
CA HIS A 108 29.34 -15.53 26.48
C HIS A 108 28.48 -14.42 27.07
N GLN A 109 27.51 -13.87 26.35
CA GLN A 109 26.60 -12.86 26.89
C GLN A 109 25.16 -13.32 26.71
N GLY A 110 24.57 -13.81 27.80
CA GLY A 110 23.14 -14.01 27.89
C GLY A 110 22.44 -12.64 27.85
N ALA A 111 21.67 -12.40 26.80
CA ALA A 111 20.71 -11.32 26.61
C ALA A 111 19.98 -11.67 25.30
N SER A 112 18.68 -11.98 25.22
CA SER A 112 17.49 -11.53 25.95
C SER A 112 17.40 -10.02 26.13
N GLU A 113 16.45 -9.45 25.40
CA GLU A 113 15.93 -8.09 25.50
C GLU A 113 16.83 -6.95 24.99
N ALA A 114 16.71 -6.65 23.70
CA ALA A 114 16.50 -5.28 23.23
C ALA A 114 16.21 -5.29 21.72
N ILE A 115 15.45 -4.28 21.28
CA ILE A 115 14.98 -3.99 19.92
C ILE A 115 13.60 -4.57 19.62
N TYR A 116 12.57 -4.01 20.25
CA TYR A 116 11.32 -3.59 19.60
C TYR A 116 10.66 -2.57 20.53
N GLU A 117 11.04 -1.29 20.39
CA GLU A 117 10.32 -0.20 21.03
C GLU A 117 9.61 0.63 19.95
N TYR A 118 8.28 0.72 20.11
CA TYR A 118 7.28 1.47 19.34
C TYR A 118 6.80 0.92 17.98
N CYS A 119 5.84 -0.01 18.07
CA CYS A 119 4.57 0.05 17.34
C CYS A 119 3.50 -0.58 18.25
N GLU A 120 2.56 0.22 18.78
CA GLU A 120 1.42 -0.30 19.54
C GLU A 120 0.50 -1.09 18.60
N VAL A 121 0.78 -2.38 18.42
CA VAL A 121 -0.09 -3.31 17.70
C VAL A 121 -0.19 -4.61 18.49
N SER A 122 -1.38 -4.83 19.07
CA SER A 122 -1.95 -6.10 19.54
C SER A 122 -1.18 -6.90 20.62
N PRO A 123 -1.81 -7.27 21.75
CA PRO A 123 -1.15 -7.94 22.90
C PRO A 123 -0.76 -9.41 22.66
N ASP A 124 -0.84 -9.94 21.44
CA ASP A 124 -0.46 -11.33 21.13
C ASP A 124 0.86 -11.36 20.33
N LEU A 125 1.90 -10.79 20.96
CA LEU A 125 3.28 -10.72 20.44
C LEU A 125 3.84 -12.10 20.07
N SER A 126 3.42 -13.16 20.76
CA SER A 126 3.87 -14.54 20.52
C SER A 126 3.48 -15.06 19.13
N LYS A 127 2.32 -14.65 18.59
CA LYS A 127 1.90 -15.01 17.23
C LYS A 127 2.63 -14.18 16.18
N LEU A 128 2.90 -12.91 16.48
CA LEU A 128 3.65 -12.04 15.59
C LEU A 128 5.11 -12.48 15.51
N GLU A 129 5.75 -12.81 16.63
CA GLU A 129 7.11 -13.36 16.66
C GLU A 129 7.19 -14.73 15.99
N ALA A 130 6.20 -15.60 16.14
CA ALA A 130 6.15 -16.88 15.42
C ALA A 130 6.06 -16.67 13.90
N LEU A 131 5.19 -15.75 13.44
CA LEU A 131 5.09 -15.39 12.02
C LEU A 131 6.35 -14.68 11.50
N ASN A 132 7.00 -13.87 12.33
CA ASN A 132 8.19 -13.13 11.95
C ASN A 132 9.45 -14.02 11.95
N MET A 133 9.55 -15.00 12.86
CA MET A 133 10.60 -16.04 12.85
C MET A 133 10.43 -17.05 11.73
N GLU A 134 9.19 -17.35 11.33
CA GLU A 134 8.92 -18.15 10.13
C GLU A 134 9.31 -17.39 8.85
N ARG A 135 9.18 -16.05 8.85
CA ARG A 135 9.54 -15.17 7.71
C ARG A 135 11.03 -14.81 7.60
N THR A 136 11.74 -14.61 8.72
CA THR A 136 13.14 -14.14 8.73
C THR A 136 14.19 -15.24 8.52
N ASN A 137 13.80 -16.51 8.49
CA ASN A 137 14.70 -17.61 8.14
C ASN A 137 14.78 -17.90 6.63
N VAL A 138 14.01 -17.17 5.80
CA VAL A 138 14.24 -17.13 4.36
C VAL A 138 15.30 -16.07 4.11
N SER A 139 16.56 -16.49 4.16
CA SER A 139 17.68 -15.71 3.66
C SER A 139 17.30 -15.21 2.26
N LEU A 140 17.19 -13.89 2.09
CA LEU A 140 17.07 -13.20 0.80
C LEU A 140 18.38 -13.42 0.03
N GLU A 141 18.60 -14.63 -0.47
CA GLU A 141 19.09 -14.71 -1.83
C GLU A 141 18.02 -13.96 -2.65
N ILE A 142 18.39 -12.79 -3.18
CA ILE A 142 17.63 -12.12 -4.23
C ILE A 142 17.70 -13.06 -5.43
N GLY A 143 16.93 -14.14 -5.33
CA GLY A 143 16.97 -15.32 -6.15
C GLY A 143 15.85 -15.22 -7.16
N ASP A 144 16.28 -15.20 -8.41
CA ASP A 144 15.52 -15.55 -9.61
C ASP A 144 14.47 -14.56 -10.12
N TYR A 145 14.76 -14.07 -11.33
CA TYR A 145 13.92 -13.63 -12.47
C TYR A 145 12.42 -13.27 -12.29
N GLU A 146 11.68 -13.93 -11.41
CA GLU A 146 10.24 -13.73 -11.18
C GLU A 146 9.93 -12.40 -10.50
N ASP A 147 10.73 -11.94 -9.54
CA ASP A 147 10.50 -10.66 -8.86
C ASP A 147 10.69 -9.47 -9.83
N GLU A 148 11.72 -9.54 -10.66
CA GLU A 148 11.97 -8.55 -11.71
C GLU A 148 10.85 -8.55 -12.75
N LYS A 149 10.32 -9.72 -13.10
CA LYS A 149 9.22 -9.88 -14.04
C LYS A 149 7.91 -9.32 -13.49
N LEU A 150 7.58 -9.59 -12.23
CA LEU A 150 6.41 -9.01 -11.54
C LEU A 150 6.53 -7.49 -11.47
N PHE A 151 7.71 -6.97 -11.10
CA PHE A 151 7.95 -5.54 -11.07
C PHE A 151 7.77 -4.90 -12.45
N ARG A 152 8.32 -5.51 -13.51
CA ARG A 152 8.10 -5.06 -14.90
C ARG A 152 6.62 -5.11 -15.29
N GLN A 153 5.89 -6.13 -14.89
CA GLN A 153 4.46 -6.28 -15.18
C GLN A 153 3.65 -5.15 -14.54
N ILE A 154 3.88 -4.88 -13.25
CA ILE A 154 3.29 -3.74 -12.54
C ILE A 154 3.60 -2.44 -13.30
N TRP A 155 4.86 -2.25 -13.66
CA TRP A 155 5.35 -1.05 -14.34
C TRP A 155 4.69 -0.82 -15.71
N GLU A 156 4.71 -1.83 -16.58
CA GLU A 156 4.10 -1.75 -17.91
C GLU A 156 2.59 -1.60 -17.84
N ARG A 157 1.94 -2.19 -16.84
CA ARG A 157 0.50 -2.04 -16.63
C ARG A 157 0.13 -0.61 -16.22
N LEU A 158 0.86 -0.03 -15.29
CA LEU A 158 0.67 1.35 -14.85
C LEU A 158 0.92 2.36 -15.99
N LYS A 159 1.93 2.12 -16.82
CA LYS A 159 2.15 2.89 -18.06
C LYS A 159 0.98 2.76 -19.03
N ALA A 160 0.49 1.53 -19.25
CA ALA A 160 -0.61 1.27 -20.17
C ALA A 160 -1.92 1.93 -19.73
N LEU A 161 -2.14 2.06 -18.42
CA LEU A 161 -3.27 2.81 -17.87
C LEU A 161 -3.14 4.33 -18.13
N GLY A 162 -1.93 4.83 -18.41
CA GLY A 162 -1.67 6.26 -18.61
C GLY A 162 -1.86 7.09 -17.35
N THR A 163 -1.95 6.44 -16.19
CA THR A 163 -2.32 7.07 -14.93
C THR A 163 -1.13 7.40 -14.04
N LEU A 164 0.04 6.82 -14.33
CA LEU A 164 1.24 6.98 -13.52
C LEU A 164 1.83 8.38 -13.68
N GLY A 165 1.59 9.25 -12.70
CA GLY A 165 2.12 10.61 -12.68
C GLY A 165 3.55 10.68 -12.15
N ALA A 166 3.89 9.85 -11.17
CA ALA A 166 5.20 9.86 -10.53
C ALA A 166 5.53 8.53 -9.85
N VAL A 167 6.84 8.26 -9.76
CA VAL A 167 7.39 7.16 -8.96
C VAL A 167 8.39 7.73 -7.99
N HIS A 168 8.17 7.44 -6.72
CA HIS A 168 8.97 7.96 -5.61
C HIS A 168 9.68 6.82 -4.91
N LEU A 169 10.94 7.06 -4.57
CA LEU A 169 11.72 6.16 -3.71
C LEU A 169 11.69 6.71 -2.29
N THR A 170 11.00 6.03 -1.39
CA THR A 170 10.88 6.38 0.02
C THR A 170 11.89 5.57 0.85
N ASP A 171 13.17 5.87 0.66
CA ASP A 171 14.28 5.77 1.64
C ASP A 171 15.57 6.35 1.01
N VAL A 172 15.86 7.62 1.33
CA VAL A 172 17.02 8.35 0.78
C VAL A 172 18.35 7.83 1.34
N ARG A 173 18.35 7.21 2.53
CA ARG A 173 19.58 6.68 3.14
C ARG A 173 20.01 5.39 2.45
N ALA A 174 19.06 4.56 2.01
CA ALA A 174 19.36 3.35 1.23
C ALA A 174 19.81 3.66 -0.22
N ALA A 175 19.22 4.67 -0.87
CA ALA A 175 19.60 5.06 -2.24
C ALA A 175 21.08 5.50 -2.35
N SER A 176 21.61 6.12 -1.30
CA SER A 176 23.03 6.49 -1.21
C SER A 176 23.99 5.30 -1.03
N ARG A 177 23.48 4.13 -0.61
CA ARG A 177 24.27 2.93 -0.28
C ARG A 177 24.18 1.83 -1.36
N SER A 178 23.19 1.87 -2.26
CA SER A 178 23.07 0.93 -3.38
C SER A 178 22.97 1.67 -4.73
N PRO A 179 24.11 1.98 -5.36
CA PRO A 179 24.14 2.68 -6.66
C PRO A 179 23.39 1.94 -7.79
N LEU A 180 23.27 0.62 -7.68
CA LEU A 180 22.57 -0.23 -8.66
C LEU A 180 21.05 -0.05 -8.62
N LEU A 181 20.45 0.02 -7.42
CA LEU A 181 19.01 0.25 -7.29
C LEU A 181 18.65 1.67 -7.70
N TYR A 182 19.47 2.64 -7.33
CA TYR A 182 19.26 4.04 -7.67
C TYR A 182 19.37 4.30 -9.18
N SER A 183 20.36 3.71 -9.86
CA SER A 183 20.51 3.84 -11.32
C SER A 183 19.36 3.17 -12.09
N LYS A 184 18.87 2.00 -11.63
CA LYS A 184 17.67 1.36 -12.21
C LYS A 184 16.41 2.20 -12.00
N PHE A 185 16.25 2.82 -10.82
CA PHE A 185 15.15 3.73 -10.52
C PHE A 185 15.18 4.98 -11.41
N GLN A 186 16.35 5.62 -11.58
CA GLN A 186 16.50 6.76 -12.49
C GLN A 186 16.27 6.39 -13.95
N ALA A 187 16.75 5.23 -14.40
CA ALA A 187 16.52 4.73 -15.75
C ALA A 187 15.03 4.48 -16.04
N ALA A 188 14.23 4.21 -15.01
CA ALA A 188 12.79 4.10 -15.08
C ALA A 188 12.05 5.46 -15.02
N GLY A 189 12.76 6.59 -14.94
CA GLY A 189 12.15 7.93 -14.85
C GLY A 189 11.67 8.31 -13.44
N GLY A 190 12.12 7.60 -12.41
CA GLY A 190 11.83 7.94 -11.03
C GLY A 190 12.52 9.23 -10.58
N SER A 191 11.86 10.00 -9.71
CA SER A 191 12.42 11.22 -9.10
C SER A 191 12.58 11.02 -7.58
N ALA A 192 13.78 11.29 -7.08
CA ALA A 192 14.05 11.27 -5.64
C ALA A 192 13.52 12.55 -5.01
N ILE A 193 12.73 12.43 -3.94
CA ILE A 193 12.33 13.58 -3.12
C ILE A 193 13.46 13.81 -2.12
N GLN A 194 14.01 15.04 -2.12
CA GLN A 194 15.00 15.50 -1.13
C GLN A 194 14.32 15.88 0.19
#